data_AF-A0A6L7MLR4-F1
#
_entry.id   AF-A0A6L7MLR4-F1
#
_cell.length_a   1.000
_cell.length_b   1.000
_cell.length_c   1.000
_cell.angle_alpha   90.00
_cell.angle_beta   90.00
_cell.angle_gamma   90.00
#
_symmetry.space_group_name_H-M   'P 1'
#
loop_
_entity.id
_entity.type
_entity.pdbx_description
1 polymer ?
#
loop_
_entity_poly.entity_id
_entity_poly.type
_entity_poly.pdbx_seq_one_letter_code
_entity_poly.pdbx_strand_id
1 'polypeptide(L)' 'MGTSEYYEREAKYKHPEIRDEWVARVLANPYHTETQADGRIRYYGYIPEVDKWIRVIVENGILINRFFDRGKLRKWGRP' A
#
# COMPACT_ATOMS: atom_id res chain seq x y z
N MET A 1 4.60 12.99 5.63
CA MET A 1 4.61 11.55 5.94
C MET A 1 6.06 11.11 6.08
N GLY A 2 6.40 10.37 7.12
CA GLY A 2 7.75 9.83 7.30
C GLY A 2 7.89 8.45 6.64
N THR A 3 9.06 8.18 6.08
CA THR A 3 9.49 6.88 5.56
C THR A 3 10.54 6.30 6.52
N SER A 4 10.53 4.98 6.73
CA SER A 4 11.60 4.33 7.51
C SER A 4 12.89 4.28 6.67
N GLU A 5 14.07 4.34 7.30
CA GLU A 5 15.35 4.08 6.62
C GLU A 5 15.35 2.72 5.90
N TYR A 6 14.67 1.71 6.46
CA TYR A 6 14.46 0.42 5.81
C TYR A 6 13.65 0.55 4.52
N TYR A 7 12.63 1.41 4.52
CA TYR A 7 11.79 1.64 3.35
C TYR A 7 12.58 2.31 2.23
N GLU A 8 13.38 3.32 2.55
CA GLU A 8 14.17 4.05 1.55
C GLU A 8 15.27 3.19 0.92
N ARG A 9 15.87 2.29 1.71
CA ARG A 9 16.99 1.45 1.24
C ARG A 9 16.56 0.14 0.60
N GLU A 10 15.44 -0.46 1.03
CA GLU A 10 15.09 -1.84 0.66
C GLU A 10 13.69 -1.91 0.05
N ALA A 11 12.65 -1.53 0.80
CA ALA A 11 11.26 -1.71 0.35
C ALA A 11 10.96 -0.87 -0.90
N LYS A 12 11.63 0.29 -1.07
CA LYS A 12 11.53 1.11 -2.27
C LYS A 12 12.02 0.43 -3.53
N TYR A 13 13.04 -0.40 -3.44
CA TYR A 13 13.63 -1.09 -4.58
C TYR A 13 13.03 -2.48 -4.82
N LYS A 14 12.27 -3.04 -3.86
CA LYS A 14 11.58 -4.32 -4.04
C LYS A 14 10.41 -4.24 -5.04
N HIS A 15 9.80 -3.08 -5.16
CA HIS A 15 8.66 -2.83 -6.05
C HIS A 15 8.82 -1.52 -6.83
N PRO A 16 9.83 -1.42 -7.73
CA PRO A 16 10.07 -0.22 -8.53
C PRO A 16 8.89 0.10 -9.47
N GLU A 17 8.06 -0.89 -9.78
CA GLU A 17 6.85 -0.72 -10.58
C GLU A 17 5.75 0.06 -9.86
N ILE A 18 5.82 0.22 -8.53
CA ILE A 18 4.85 0.98 -7.75
C ILE A 18 5.31 2.41 -7.58
N ARG A 19 4.54 3.30 -8.21
CA ARG A 19 4.76 4.74 -8.17
C ARG A 19 4.37 5.33 -6.81
N ASP A 20 5.17 6.29 -6.35
CA ASP A 20 4.92 7.01 -5.09
C ASP A 20 3.57 7.74 -5.12
N GLU A 21 3.11 8.19 -6.29
CA GLU A 21 1.78 8.82 -6.48
C GLU A 21 0.63 7.88 -6.11
N TRP A 22 0.75 6.58 -6.44
CA TRP A 22 -0.28 5.60 -6.13
C TRP A 22 -0.33 5.33 -4.63
N VAL A 23 0.83 5.27 -3.97
CA VAL A 23 0.92 5.13 -2.52
C VAL A 23 0.26 6.30 -1.83
N ALA A 24 0.59 7.52 -2.25
CA ALA A 24 0.00 8.74 -1.70
C ALA A 24 -1.52 8.75 -1.89
N ARG A 25 -2.02 8.38 -3.07
CA ARG A 25 -3.46 8.26 -3.35
C ARG A 25 -4.14 7.24 -2.43
N VAL A 26 -3.56 6.05 -2.27
CA VAL A 26 -4.10 4.99 -1.40
C VAL A 26 -4.13 5.42 0.06
N LEU A 27 -3.10 6.13 0.54
CA LEU A 27 -3.06 6.63 1.91
C LEU A 27 -4.03 7.79 2.15
N ALA A 28 -4.25 8.65 1.15
CA ALA A 28 -5.16 9.79 1.25
C ALA A 28 -6.64 9.37 1.19
N ASN A 29 -6.96 8.39 0.34
CA ASN A 29 -8.32 7.87 0.19
C ASN A 29 -8.30 6.34 0.03
N PRO A 30 -8.07 5.59 1.12
CA PRO A 30 -8.05 4.13 1.07
C PRO A 30 -9.46 3.61 0.78
N TYR A 31 -9.55 2.66 -0.14
CA TYR A 31 -10.80 1.94 -0.33
C TYR A 31 -11.16 1.10 0.90
N HIS A 32 -10.15 0.61 1.61
CA HIS A 32 -10.32 -0.12 2.85
C HIS A 32 -9.05 -0.07 3.68
N THR A 33 -9.26 -0.19 4.98
CA THR A 33 -8.20 -0.20 5.98
C THR A 33 -8.38 -1.39 6.90
N GLU A 34 -7.30 -2.12 7.15
CA GLU A 34 -7.27 -3.25 8.07
C GLU A 34 -6.16 -3.03 9.11
N THR A 35 -6.54 -2.91 10.39
CA THR A 35 -5.61 -2.83 11.51
C THR A 35 -5.24 -4.23 11.98
N GLN A 36 -3.96 -4.52 12.03
CA GLN A 36 -3.42 -5.78 12.52
C GLN A 36 -3.19 -5.75 14.04
N ALA A 37 -3.12 -6.94 14.66
CA ALA A 37 -2.86 -7.07 16.10
C ALA A 37 -1.47 -6.59 16.54
N ASP A 38 -0.51 -6.50 15.61
CA ASP A 38 0.84 -5.95 15.85
C ASP A 38 0.90 -4.42 15.73
N GLY A 39 -0.25 -3.74 15.53
CA GLY A 39 -0.34 -2.28 15.40
C GLY A 39 -0.09 -1.75 13.99
N ARG A 40 0.19 -2.63 13.02
CA ARG A 40 0.33 -2.24 11.62
C ARG A 40 -1.03 -1.99 10.97
N ILE A 41 -1.07 -1.01 10.08
CA ILE A 41 -2.26 -0.67 9.33
C ILE A 41 -2.01 -0.96 7.85
N ARG A 42 -2.90 -1.74 7.25
CA ARG A 42 -2.91 -2.04 5.82
C ARG A 42 -3.96 -1.18 5.13
N TYR A 43 -3.49 -0.32 4.25
CA TYR A 43 -4.34 0.46 3.36
C TYR A 43 -4.40 -0.23 2.00
N TYR A 44 -5.61 -0.36 1.48
CA TYR A 44 -5.87 -0.94 0.17
C TYR A 44 -6.45 0.13 -0.74
N GLY A 45 -5.99 0.16 -1.98
CA GLY A 45 -6.63 0.99 -3.01
C GLY A 45 -6.41 0.41 -4.39
N TYR A 46 -7.43 0.59 -5.23
CA TYR A 46 -7.41 0.18 -6.61
C TYR A 46 -6.74 1.25 -7.47
N ILE A 47 -5.88 0.82 -8.39
CA ILE A 47 -5.16 1.66 -9.33
C ILE A 47 -5.70 1.38 -10.73
N PRO A 48 -6.61 2.23 -11.24
CA PRO A 48 -7.22 2.05 -12.56
C PRO A 48 -6.19 1.98 -13.69
N GLU A 49 -5.08 2.71 -13.55
CA GLU A 49 -4.03 2.83 -14.57
C GLU A 49 -3.36 1.49 -14.91
N VAL A 50 -3.38 0.54 -13.99
CA VAL A 50 -2.79 -0.80 -14.16
C VAL A 50 -3.76 -1.93 -13.83
N ASP A 51 -5.03 -1.61 -13.56
CA ASP A 51 -6.09 -2.55 -13.19
C ASP A 51 -5.67 -3.51 -12.05
N LYS A 52 -5.04 -2.94 -11.01
CA LYS A 52 -4.52 -3.71 -9.88
C LYS A 52 -4.81 -3.02 -8.56
N TRP A 53 -4.89 -3.82 -7.51
CA TRP A 53 -4.95 -3.33 -6.14
C TRP A 53 -3.55 -3.18 -5.59
N ILE A 54 -3.29 -2.08 -4.88
CA ILE A 54 -2.08 -1.88 -4.09
C ILE A 54 -2.42 -2.03 -2.62
N ARG A 55 -1.50 -2.67 -1.89
CA ARG A 55 -1.50 -2.73 -0.44
C ARG A 55 -0.32 -1.91 0.08
N VAL A 56 -0.62 -0.96 0.95
CA VAL A 56 0.34 -0.08 1.62
C VAL A 56 0.32 -0.40 3.11
N ILE A 57 1.47 -0.67 3.70
CA ILE A 57 1.60 -1.06 5.11
C ILE A 57 2.30 0.06 5.88
N VAL A 58 1.63 0.57 6.90
CA VAL A 58 2.10 1.65 7.75
C VAL A 58 2.16 1.19 9.20
N GLU A 59 3.20 1.57 9.91
CA GLU A 59 3.38 1.32 11.35
C GLU A 59 3.69 2.66 12.01
N ASN A 60 2.88 3.10 12.98
CA ASN A 60 3.06 4.39 13.68
C ASN A 60 3.22 5.61 12.75
N GLY A 61 2.48 5.64 11.62
CA GLY A 61 2.56 6.71 10.63
C GLY A 61 3.78 6.65 9.70
N ILE A 62 4.62 5.63 9.85
CA ILE A 62 5.79 5.38 9.01
C ILE A 62 5.44 4.33 7.96
N LEU A 63 5.70 4.65 6.70
CA LEU A 63 5.53 3.70 5.61
C LEU A 63 6.62 2.62 5.68
N ILE A 64 6.20 1.36 5.85
CA ILE A 64 7.11 0.20 5.97
C ILE A 64 7.18 -0.59 4.66
N ASN A 65 6.05 -0.76 3.96
CA ASN A 65 6.03 -1.56 2.73
C ASN A 65 4.89 -1.17 1.77
N ARG A 66 5.07 -1.48 0.47
CA ARG A 66 4.07 -1.31 -0.59
C ARG A 66 4.25 -2.39 -1.65
N PHE A 67 3.15 -3.02 -2.08
CA PHE A 67 3.18 -4.02 -3.15
C PHE A 67 1.81 -4.22 -3.79
N PHE A 68 1.76 -4.80 -4.99
CA PHE A 68 0.51 -5.19 -5.63
C PHE A 68 -0.12 -6.36 -4.87
N ASP A 69 -1.39 -6.21 -4.49
CA ASP A 69 -2.13 -7.27 -3.86
C ASP A 69 -2.50 -8.35 -4.90
N ARG A 70 -2.18 -9.61 -4.59
CA ARG A 70 -2.37 -10.74 -5.50
C ARG A 70 -3.67 -11.51 -5.29
N GLY A 71 -4.44 -11.20 -4.24
CA GLY A 71 -5.55 -12.06 -3.78
C GLY A 71 -6.90 -11.35 -3.62
N LYS A 72 -6.93 -10.03 -3.53
CA LYS A 72 -8.16 -9.28 -3.16
C LYS A 72 -9.02 -8.84 -4.33
N LEU A 73 -8.52 -8.89 -5.58
CA LEU A 73 -9.31 -8.62 -6.80
C LEU A 73 -10.64 -9.39 -6.80
N ARG A 74 -10.67 -10.61 -6.27
CA ARG A 74 -11.89 -11.45 -6.21
C ARG A 74 -12.84 -11.12 -5.06
N LYS A 75 -12.36 -10.52 -3.97
CA LYS A 75 -13.16 -10.32 -2.76
C LYS A 75 -13.98 -9.03 -2.82
N TRP A 76 -13.45 -7.98 -3.45
CA TRP A 76 -14.03 -6.62 -3.36
C TRP A 76 -14.60 -6.10 -4.69
N GLY A 77 -14.41 -6.87 -5.77
CA GLY A 77 -14.76 -6.44 -7.12
C GLY A 77 -13.75 -5.45 -7.71
N ARG A 78 -13.96 -5.09 -8.98
CA ARG A 78 -13.45 -3.81 -9.49
C ARG A 78 -14.40 -2.72 -8.97
N PRO A 79 -13.89 -1.62 -8.41
CA PRO A 79 -14.73 -0.51 -7.98
C PRO A 79 -15.48 0.14 -9.16
#